data_AF-A0A844APC1-F1
#
_entry.id   AF-A0A844APC1-F1
#
_cell.length_a   1.000
_cell.length_b   1.000
_cell.length_c   1.000
_cell.angle_alpha   90.00
_cell.angle_beta   90.00
_cell.angle_gamma   90.00
#
_symmetry.space_group_name_H-M   'P 1'
#
loop_
_entity.id
_entity.type
_entity.pdbx_description
1 polymer ?
#
loop_
_entity_poly.entity_id
_entity_poly.type
_entity_poly.pdbx_seq_one_letter_code
_entity_poly.pdbx_strand_id
1 'polypeptide(L)'
;MSKDVQQFESLQEEAPVTVAGRVEPQLEDMYWEDAFHTESYFTPGFDFEDYAPAYCVGYVGFAQYGGSFDDAEKALCSNWMRIKGDSRLSYEQALPAMRAAWMRMAASRTTPVAKPVRGGIARKLSQLRQHVPSVRLPSPAFAR
;
A
#
# COMPACT_ATOMS: atom_id res chain seq x y z
N MET A 1 -51.86 -1.05 16.77
CA MET A 1 -50.89 -1.82 17.59
C MET A 1 -49.83 -2.36 16.63
N SER A 2 -48.99 -1.48 16.09
CA SER A 2 -47.62 -1.21 16.58
C SER A 2 -46.84 -2.47 16.94
N LYS A 3 -45.96 -2.84 16.00
CA LYS A 3 -44.53 -3.06 16.24
C LYS A 3 -43.88 -2.35 15.03
N ASP A 4 -43.38 -1.12 15.12
CA ASP A 4 -42.24 -0.70 15.96
C ASP A 4 -41.19 -1.81 16.05
N VAL A 5 -40.54 -2.07 14.91
CA VAL A 5 -39.08 -2.23 14.83
C VAL A 5 -38.64 -1.70 13.46
N GLN A 6 -38.80 -0.39 13.25
CA GLN A 6 -37.71 0.31 12.58
C GLN A 6 -36.49 0.14 13.52
N GLN A 7 -35.32 -0.10 12.94
CA GLN A 7 -34.03 -0.19 13.63
C GLN A 7 -33.59 -1.61 14.03
N PHE A 8 -33.15 -2.40 13.05
CA PHE A 8 -31.92 -3.16 13.24
C PHE A 8 -30.94 -2.72 12.16
N GLU A 9 -30.00 -1.91 12.61
CA GLU A 9 -28.60 -1.94 12.25
C GLU A 9 -28.26 -1.97 10.75
N SER A 10 -28.00 -0.82 10.16
CA SER A 10 -26.68 -0.16 10.26
C SER A 10 -25.60 -0.97 9.54
N LEU A 11 -25.10 -0.36 8.47
CA LEU A 11 -23.80 -0.65 7.85
C LEU A 11 -23.69 -2.02 7.16
N GLN A 12 -24.35 -2.17 6.01
CA GLN A 12 -23.65 -2.81 4.88
C GLN A 12 -22.76 -1.77 4.20
N GLU A 13 -21.88 -1.18 5.01
CA GLU A 13 -20.56 -0.81 4.55
C GLU A 13 -19.80 -2.14 4.59
N GLU A 14 -19.98 -2.95 3.54
CA GLU A 14 -19.20 -4.16 3.32
C GLU A 14 -17.75 -3.70 3.16
N ALA A 15 -17.06 -3.54 4.29
CA ALA A 15 -15.62 -3.39 4.34
C ALA A 15 -15.04 -4.46 3.41
N PRO A 16 -14.12 -4.12 2.49
CA PRO A 16 -13.58 -5.10 1.57
C PRO A 16 -13.06 -6.26 2.41
N VAL A 17 -13.67 -7.42 2.18
CA VAL A 17 -13.34 -8.65 2.89
C VAL A 17 -11.92 -9.00 2.48
N THR A 18 -10.96 -8.51 3.25
CA THR A 18 -9.54 -8.82 3.10
C THR A 18 -9.36 -10.28 3.47
N VAL A 19 -9.58 -11.18 2.50
CA VAL A 19 -9.13 -12.56 2.59
C VAL A 19 -7.61 -12.49 2.53
N ALA A 20 -6.98 -12.54 3.71
CA ALA A 20 -5.54 -12.66 3.87
C ALA A 20 -5.03 -13.91 3.11
N GLY A 21 -4.70 -13.74 1.83
CA GLY A 21 -4.31 -14.83 0.94
C GLY A 21 -4.80 -14.71 -0.50
N ARG A 22 -5.74 -13.80 -0.81
CA ARG A 22 -6.16 -13.51 -2.18
C ARG A 22 -5.60 -12.16 -2.62
N VAL A 23 -5.02 -12.11 -3.82
CA VAL A 23 -4.80 -10.82 -4.50
C VAL A 23 -6.16 -10.16 -4.69
N GLU A 24 -6.25 -8.86 -4.37
CA GLU A 24 -7.41 -8.02 -4.63
C GLU A 24 -7.09 -7.12 -5.83
N PRO A 25 -7.47 -7.51 -7.07
CA PRO A 25 -7.02 -6.82 -8.28
C PRO A 25 -7.40 -5.33 -8.28
N GLN A 26 -8.59 -4.99 -7.78
CA GLN A 26 -9.05 -3.60 -7.73
C GLN A 26 -8.18 -2.73 -6.82
N LEU A 27 -7.75 -3.25 -5.66
CA LEU A 27 -6.88 -2.49 -4.75
C LEU A 27 -5.48 -2.31 -5.33
N GLU A 28 -4.97 -3.33 -6.03
CA GLU A 28 -3.68 -3.23 -6.70
C GLU A 28 -3.74 -2.26 -7.87
N ASP A 29 -4.77 -2.33 -8.72
CA ASP A 29 -4.94 -1.42 -9.85
C ASP A 29 -5.06 0.03 -9.37
N MET A 30 -5.85 0.31 -8.33
CA MET A 30 -5.94 1.65 -7.72
C MET A 30 -4.59 2.15 -7.19
N TYR A 31 -3.82 1.27 -6.54
CA TYR A 31 -2.48 1.63 -6.05
C TYR A 31 -1.55 1.97 -7.21
N TRP A 32 -1.55 1.15 -8.27
CA TRP A 32 -0.66 1.36 -9.41
C TRP A 32 -1.09 2.54 -10.27
N GLU A 33 -2.38 2.86 -10.35
CA GLU A 33 -2.88 4.08 -11.01
C GLU A 33 -2.33 5.35 -10.36
N ASP A 34 -2.19 5.37 -9.02
CA ASP A 34 -1.55 6.48 -8.31
C ASP A 34 -0.01 6.40 -8.36
N ALA A 35 0.59 5.20 -8.27
CA ALA A 35 2.03 5.08 -8.11
C ALA A 35 2.83 5.12 -9.42
N PHE A 36 2.30 4.63 -10.55
CA PHE A 36 3.09 4.32 -11.76
C PHE A 36 3.88 5.50 -12.31
N HIS A 37 3.34 6.72 -12.21
CA HIS A 37 3.99 7.92 -12.74
C HIS A 37 5.21 8.37 -11.91
N THR A 38 5.34 7.87 -10.67
CA THR A 38 6.47 8.16 -9.78
C THR A 38 7.61 7.15 -9.91
N GLU A 39 7.37 6.06 -10.64
CA GLU A 39 8.31 4.98 -10.80
C GLU A 39 9.45 5.37 -11.74
N SER A 40 10.67 4.92 -11.41
CA SER A 40 11.87 5.27 -12.17
C SER A 40 11.87 4.80 -13.63
N TYR A 41 11.05 3.81 -13.96
CA TYR A 41 10.87 3.26 -15.31
C TYR A 41 9.69 3.89 -16.07
N PHE A 42 8.99 4.85 -15.45
CA PHE A 42 7.93 5.59 -16.13
C PHE A 42 8.51 6.29 -17.35
N THR A 43 7.85 6.10 -18.50
CA THR A 43 8.21 6.75 -19.74
C THR A 43 7.11 7.73 -20.13
N PRO A 44 7.43 9.03 -20.31
CA PRO A 44 6.44 10.02 -20.74
C PRO A 44 5.76 9.62 -22.06
N GLY A 45 4.44 9.81 -22.13
CA GLY A 45 3.62 9.49 -23.32
C GLY A 45 2.92 8.13 -23.27
N PHE A 46 3.18 7.32 -22.23
CA PHE A 46 2.36 6.17 -21.87
C PHE A 46 1.46 6.52 -20.69
N ASP A 47 0.26 5.96 -20.71
CA ASP A 47 -0.78 6.18 -19.71
C ASP A 47 -0.93 4.91 -18.85
N PHE A 48 -1.70 5.00 -17.77
CA PHE A 48 -1.90 3.85 -16.88
C PHE A 48 -2.38 2.60 -17.62
N GLU A 49 -3.28 2.75 -18.60
CA GLU A 49 -3.80 1.64 -19.41
C GLU A 49 -2.71 0.84 -20.14
N ASP A 50 -1.58 1.47 -20.48
CA ASP A 50 -0.45 0.76 -21.08
C ASP A 50 0.31 -0.11 -20.05
N TYR A 51 0.38 0.36 -18.81
CA TYR A 51 1.09 -0.28 -17.71
C TYR A 51 0.23 -1.27 -16.92
N ALA A 52 -1.08 -1.07 -16.87
CA ALA A 52 -2.05 -1.88 -16.13
C ALA A 52 -1.89 -3.40 -16.38
N PRO A 53 -1.79 -3.89 -17.63
CA PRO A 53 -1.60 -5.32 -17.85
C PRO A 53 -0.25 -5.83 -17.30
N ALA A 54 0.78 -4.97 -17.17
CA ALA A 54 2.10 -5.38 -16.70
C ALA A 54 2.08 -5.55 -15.18
N TYR A 55 1.44 -4.61 -14.47
CA TYR A 55 1.19 -4.75 -13.05
C TYR A 55 0.34 -5.97 -12.74
N CYS A 56 -0.71 -6.21 -13.53
CA CYS A 56 -1.56 -7.39 -13.43
C CYS A 56 -0.76 -8.69 -13.53
N VAL A 57 0.10 -8.83 -14.55
CA VAL A 57 1.01 -9.97 -14.67
C VAL A 57 1.88 -10.14 -13.43
N GLY A 58 2.41 -9.04 -12.89
CA GLY A 58 3.27 -9.07 -11.70
C GLY A 58 2.56 -9.57 -10.45
N TYR A 59 1.44 -8.95 -10.05
CA TYR A 59 0.76 -9.28 -8.80
C TYR A 59 0.04 -10.65 -8.88
N VAL A 60 -0.55 -11.00 -10.03
CA VAL A 60 -1.17 -12.32 -10.23
C VAL A 60 -0.09 -13.39 -10.30
N GLY A 61 1.00 -13.09 -11.00
CA GLY A 61 2.15 -13.98 -11.13
C GLY A 61 2.74 -14.37 -9.78
N PHE A 62 2.93 -13.41 -8.87
CA PHE A 62 3.45 -13.72 -7.55
C PHE A 62 2.50 -14.57 -6.71
N ALA A 63 1.19 -14.34 -6.83
CA ALA A 63 0.20 -15.18 -6.16
C ALA A 63 0.17 -16.61 -6.71
N GLN A 64 0.46 -16.79 -8.01
CA GLN A 64 0.48 -18.09 -8.67
C GLN A 64 1.78 -18.87 -8.44
N TYR A 65 2.92 -18.22 -8.60
CA TYR A 65 4.23 -18.90 -8.62
C TYR A 65 4.99 -18.72 -7.30
N GLY A 66 4.88 -17.55 -6.66
CA GLY A 66 5.68 -17.18 -5.50
C GLY A 66 7.18 -17.23 -5.77
N GLY A 67 8.00 -17.21 -4.70
CA GLY A 67 9.44 -17.35 -4.82
C GLY A 67 10.14 -16.13 -5.42
N SER A 68 11.22 -16.37 -6.16
CA SER A 68 12.01 -15.31 -6.80
C SER A 68 11.37 -14.86 -8.11
N PHE A 69 11.57 -13.58 -8.46
CA PHE A 69 11.09 -13.06 -9.73
C PHE A 69 11.82 -13.71 -10.92
N ASP A 70 13.13 -13.93 -10.78
CA ASP A 70 13.99 -14.50 -11.84
C ASP A 70 13.51 -15.89 -12.27
N ASP A 71 13.05 -16.73 -11.33
CA ASP A 71 12.51 -18.06 -11.64
C ASP A 71 11.18 -17.98 -12.41
N ALA A 72 10.38 -16.96 -12.14
CA ALA A 72 9.05 -16.77 -12.74
C ALA A 72 9.07 -15.93 -14.02
N GLU A 73 10.13 -15.17 -14.28
CA GLU A 73 10.20 -14.15 -15.35
C GLU A 73 9.77 -14.71 -16.71
N LYS A 74 10.25 -15.90 -17.08
CA LYS A 74 9.89 -16.53 -18.36
C LYS A 74 8.38 -16.82 -18.47
N ALA A 75 7.76 -17.22 -17.36
CA ALA A 75 6.33 -17.44 -17.31
C ALA A 75 5.55 -16.11 -17.36
N LEU A 76 6.04 -15.08 -16.68
CA LEU A 76 5.47 -13.73 -16.73
C LEU A 76 5.54 -13.12 -18.13
N CYS A 77 6.66 -13.28 -18.83
CA CYS A 77 6.82 -12.87 -20.23
C CYS A 77 5.76 -13.54 -21.11
N SER A 78 5.56 -14.86 -20.95
CA SER A 78 4.55 -15.61 -21.70
C SER A 78 3.13 -15.12 -21.38
N ASN A 79 2.84 -14.81 -20.12
CA ASN A 79 1.56 -14.27 -19.69
C ASN A 79 1.31 -12.86 -20.25
N TRP A 80 2.32 -11.99 -20.20
CA TRP A 80 2.28 -10.65 -20.77
C TRP A 80 1.93 -10.67 -22.25
N MET A 81 2.63 -11.48 -23.04
CA MET A 81 2.34 -11.59 -24.48
C MET A 81 0.91 -12.03 -24.78
N ARG A 82 0.27 -12.76 -23.86
CA ARG A 82 -1.11 -13.20 -24.00
C ARG A 82 -2.14 -12.15 -23.60
N ILE A 83 -1.84 -11.33 -22.59
CA ILE A 83 -2.85 -10.45 -21.97
C ILE A 83 -2.64 -8.96 -22.24
N LYS A 84 -1.50 -8.56 -22.82
CA LYS A 84 -1.15 -7.13 -22.99
C LYS A 84 -2.13 -6.33 -23.84
N GLY A 85 -2.93 -6.98 -24.67
CA GLY A 85 -3.95 -6.32 -25.50
C GLY A 85 -3.38 -5.16 -26.30
N ASP A 86 -4.02 -4.00 -26.16
CA ASP A 86 -3.64 -2.74 -26.83
C ASP A 86 -2.49 -1.99 -26.16
N SER A 87 -1.88 -2.54 -25.10
CA SER A 87 -0.74 -1.91 -24.44
C SER A 87 0.39 -1.62 -25.43
N ARG A 88 0.80 -0.35 -25.47
CA ARG A 88 1.85 0.14 -26.35
C ARG A 88 3.26 -0.19 -25.85
N LEU A 89 3.41 -0.70 -24.63
CA LEU A 89 4.73 -1.02 -24.04
C LEU A 89 5.41 -2.19 -24.74
N SER A 90 6.72 -2.06 -24.93
CA SER A 90 7.59 -3.20 -25.24
C SER A 90 7.73 -4.12 -24.02
N TYR A 91 8.18 -5.36 -24.23
CA TYR A 91 8.50 -6.26 -23.11
C TYR A 91 9.53 -5.64 -22.16
N GLU A 92 10.58 -5.00 -22.69
CA GLU A 92 11.64 -4.38 -21.90
C GLU A 92 11.11 -3.24 -21.02
N GLN A 93 10.12 -2.48 -21.50
CA GLN A 93 9.46 -1.41 -20.74
C GLN A 93 8.46 -1.95 -19.71
N ALA A 94 7.78 -3.06 -20.02
CA ALA A 94 6.79 -3.66 -19.15
C ALA A 94 7.43 -4.51 -18.02
N LEU A 95 8.59 -5.11 -18.27
CA LEU A 95 9.32 -5.95 -17.31
C LEU A 95 9.55 -5.28 -15.94
N PRO A 96 10.05 -4.03 -15.85
CA PRO A 96 10.23 -3.37 -14.55
C PRO A 96 8.90 -3.12 -13.83
N ALA A 97 7.80 -2.88 -14.55
CA ALA A 97 6.47 -2.75 -13.96
C ALA A 97 5.94 -4.08 -13.39
N MET A 98 6.11 -5.19 -14.13
CA MET A 98 5.80 -6.55 -13.62
C MET A 98 6.59 -6.85 -12.35
N ARG A 99 7.88 -6.49 -12.34
CA ARG A 99 8.76 -6.70 -11.19
C ARG A 99 8.34 -5.85 -9.99
N ALA A 100 7.94 -4.60 -10.20
CA ALA A 100 7.46 -3.73 -9.13
C ALA A 100 6.21 -4.31 -8.44
N ALA A 101 5.20 -4.72 -9.22
CA ALA A 101 4.00 -5.41 -8.70
C ALA A 101 4.33 -6.71 -7.96
N TRP A 102 5.23 -7.52 -8.52
CA TRP A 102 5.71 -8.74 -7.86
C TRP A 102 6.36 -8.44 -6.51
N MET A 103 7.29 -7.48 -6.46
CA MET A 103 8.03 -7.15 -5.25
C MET A 103 7.14 -6.58 -4.16
N ARG A 104 6.12 -5.78 -4.53
CA ARG A 104 5.11 -5.29 -3.59
C ARG A 104 4.37 -6.44 -2.91
N MET A 105 3.92 -7.42 -3.68
CA MET A 105 3.25 -8.60 -3.13
C MET A 105 4.19 -9.48 -2.29
N ALA A 106 5.45 -9.59 -2.69
CA ALA A 106 6.46 -10.29 -1.91
C ALA A 106 6.73 -9.61 -0.55
N ALA A 107 6.78 -8.28 -0.53
CA ALA A 107 6.96 -7.49 0.67
C ALA A 107 5.74 -7.59 1.60
N SER A 108 4.51 -7.54 1.06
CA SER A 108 3.29 -7.63 1.87
C SER A 108 3.17 -8.98 2.60
N ARG A 109 3.58 -10.09 1.95
CA ARG A 109 3.61 -11.43 2.56
C ARG A 109 4.78 -11.63 3.54
N THR A 110 5.84 -10.85 3.41
CA THR A 110 7.06 -10.94 4.25
C THR A 110 7.06 -9.88 5.36
N THR A 111 5.90 -9.40 5.79
CA THR A 111 5.82 -8.60 7.03
C THR A 111 5.77 -9.54 8.23
N PRO A 112 6.89 -9.86 8.93
CA PRO A 112 6.76 -10.25 10.32
C PRO A 112 6.21 -9.03 11.04
N VAL A 113 5.08 -9.17 11.74
CA VAL A 113 4.59 -8.11 12.61
C VAL A 113 5.69 -7.80 13.64
N ALA A 114 6.46 -6.74 13.39
CA ALA A 114 7.48 -6.28 14.31
C ALA A 114 6.75 -5.70 15.53
N LYS A 115 6.91 -6.35 16.69
CA LYS A 115 6.41 -5.83 17.97
C LYS A 115 6.84 -4.37 18.13
N PRO A 116 5.96 -3.46 18.59
CA PRO A 116 6.34 -2.05 18.73
C PRO A 116 7.46 -1.94 19.75
N VAL A 117 8.67 -1.57 19.29
CA VAL A 117 9.74 -1.13 20.18
C VAL A 117 9.32 0.24 20.69
N ARG A 118 8.68 0.27 21.87
CA ARG A 118 8.61 1.46 22.69
C ARG A 118 10.02 1.82 23.12
N GLY A 119 10.59 2.87 22.54
CA GLY A 119 11.73 3.55 23.15
C GLY A 119 12.65 4.26 22.17
N GLY A 120 12.74 5.58 22.32
CA GLY A 120 14.02 6.27 22.13
C GLY A 120 14.12 7.27 20.99
N ILE A 121 13.79 8.52 21.30
CA ILE A 121 14.63 9.71 21.01
C ILE A 121 15.15 9.93 19.57
N ALA A 122 14.44 10.75 18.80
CA ALA A 122 15.10 11.65 17.84
C ALA A 122 14.59 13.08 18.07
N ARG A 123 15.10 13.70 19.14
CA ARG A 123 15.15 15.15 19.27
C ARG A 123 16.04 15.70 18.14
N LYS A 124 15.47 16.39 17.15
CA LYS A 124 16.05 17.64 16.62
C LYS A 124 15.09 18.38 15.70
N LEU A 125 14.34 19.34 16.24
CA LEU A 125 14.15 20.63 15.59
C LEU A 125 14.16 21.70 16.69
N SER A 126 15.30 22.38 16.76
CA SER A 126 15.53 23.56 17.57
C SER A 126 14.74 24.74 16.99
N GLN A 127 14.28 25.60 17.89
CA GLN A 127 13.77 26.97 17.67
C GLN A 127 12.27 27.12 17.40
N LEU A 128 11.52 27.42 18.47
CA LEU A 128 11.02 28.78 18.67
C LEU A 128 10.82 29.06 20.16
N ARG A 129 11.71 29.91 20.68
CA ARG A 129 11.66 30.51 22.00
C ARG A 129 10.66 31.65 21.92
N GLN A 130 9.60 31.65 22.74
CA GLN A 130 9.05 32.86 23.37
C GLN A 130 7.91 32.55 24.38
N HIS A 131 8.22 32.84 25.64
CA HIS A 131 7.34 33.48 26.64
C HIS A 131 5.97 32.86 26.94
N VAL A 132 5.90 32.08 28.03
CA VAL A 132 4.74 32.11 28.94
C VAL A 132 5.27 32.08 30.40
N PRO A 133 4.92 33.04 31.27
CA PRO A 133 5.54 33.22 32.58
C PRO A 133 5.09 32.17 33.62
N SER A 134 6.04 31.68 34.41
CA SER A 134 5.78 30.77 35.54
C SER A 134 4.91 31.44 36.60
N VAL A 135 3.67 30.98 36.74
CA VAL A 135 2.83 31.28 37.90
C VAL A 135 3.42 30.56 39.12
N ARG A 136 3.98 31.33 40.05
CA ARG A 136 4.42 30.85 41.36
C ARG A 136 3.18 30.50 42.19
N LEU A 137 2.93 29.22 42.41
CA LEU A 137 1.96 28.76 43.40
C LEU A 137 2.52 29.06 44.82
N PRO A 138 1.71 29.59 45.76
CA PRO A 138 2.14 29.79 47.14
C PRO A 138 2.19 28.46 47.90
N SER A 139 3.24 28.26 48.73
CA SER A 139 3.37 27.14 49.66
C SER A 139 2.25 27.15 50.70
N PRO A 140 1.66 26.00 51.08
CA PRO A 140 0.76 25.93 52.21
C PRO A 140 1.56 25.97 53.52
N ALA A 141 1.38 27.05 54.29
CA ALA A 141 1.75 27.06 55.70
C ALA A 141 0.73 26.19 56.46
N PHE A 142 1.20 25.12 57.12
CA PHE A 142 0.45 24.48 58.19
C PHE A 142 1.21 24.62 59.50
N ALA A 143 0.45 25.15 60.46
CA ALA A 143 0.83 25.64 61.76
C ALA A 143 1.45 24.59 62.68
N ARG A 144 2.26 25.07 63.63
CA ARG A 144 1.87 25.03 65.04
C ARG A 144 2.62 26.04 65.89
#